data_AF-A0A961HT83-F1
#
_entry.id   AF-A0A961HT83-F1
#
_cell.length_a   1.000
_cell.length_b   1.000
_cell.length_c   1.000
_cell.angle_alpha   90.00
_cell.angle_beta   90.00
_cell.angle_gamma   90.00
#
_symmetry.space_group_name_H-M   'P 1'
#
loop_
_entity.id
_entity.type
_entity.pdbx_description
1 polymer ?
#
loop_
_entity_poly.entity_id
_entity_poly.type
_entity_poly.pdbx_seq_one_letter_code
_entity_poly.pdbx_strand_id
1 'polypeptide(L)'
;LCQFSAGNFAEDRRVLQASPDLNTILAVLRRWKFPNHSLQCATACQLLLEKLNSTTHLSAADGKFAMRKLLFELNRVLDHRMEPFLQSWSLILEYCTEFWLSAELLKELLDLRADPYLIKDLAVNGKDLLEAGINGKAVGEKLQSLLQMVWTDPTRNNRDFLLSQINQK
;
A
#
# COMPACT_ATOMS: atom_id res chain seq x y z
N LEU A 1 12.28 -9.40 -13.54
CA LEU A 1 13.21 -9.24 -12.40
C LEU A 1 14.11 -8.06 -12.72
N CYS A 2 13.95 -6.91 -12.04
CA CYS A 2 14.90 -5.81 -12.20
C CYS A 2 16.27 -6.34 -11.78
N GLN A 3 17.21 -6.43 -12.71
CA GLN A 3 18.58 -6.79 -12.39
C GLN A 3 19.15 -5.64 -11.58
N PHE A 4 19.21 -5.80 -10.26
CA PHE A 4 19.99 -4.93 -9.39
C PHE A 4 21.43 -5.01 -9.89
N SER A 5 21.89 -4.01 -10.65
CA SER A 5 23.32 -3.88 -10.87
C SER A 5 23.93 -3.71 -9.50
N ALA A 6 24.90 -4.55 -9.15
CA ALA A 6 25.70 -4.47 -7.93
C ALA A 6 26.59 -3.22 -7.94
N GLY A 7 26.01 -2.05 -8.23
CA GLY A 7 26.56 -0.76 -7.88
C GLY A 7 26.81 -0.77 -6.38
N ASN A 8 27.93 -0.18 -6.00
CA ASN A 8 28.60 -0.29 -4.72
C ASN A 8 27.63 -0.07 -3.53
N PHE A 9 26.94 -1.13 -3.11
CA PHE A 9 25.80 -1.06 -2.18
C PHE A 9 26.23 -0.48 -0.83
N ALA A 10 27.49 -0.71 -0.45
CA ALA A 10 28.11 -0.13 0.73
C ALA A 10 28.27 1.40 0.63
N GLU A 11 28.57 1.93 -0.57
CA GLU A 11 28.69 3.36 -0.80
C GLU A 11 27.31 4.02 -0.90
N ASP A 12 26.38 3.38 -1.61
CA ASP A 12 24.99 3.83 -1.71
C ASP A 12 24.34 3.88 -0.32
N ARG A 13 24.65 2.91 0.55
CA ARG A 13 24.26 2.90 1.96
C ARG A 13 24.81 4.11 2.71
N ARG A 14 26.11 4.42 2.56
CA ARG A 14 26.72 5.60 3.22
C ARG A 14 26.08 6.89 2.76
N VAL A 15 25.78 7.02 1.47
CA VAL A 15 25.09 8.19 0.89
C VAL A 15 23.69 8.36 1.48
N LEU A 16 22.90 7.29 1.57
CA LEU A 16 21.56 7.33 2.16
C LEU A 16 21.59 7.67 3.67
N GLN A 17 22.60 7.18 4.39
CA GLN A 17 22.78 7.50 5.81
C GLN A 17 23.26 8.95 6.05
N ALA A 18 24.00 9.52 5.10
CA ALA A 18 24.56 10.87 5.23
C ALA A 18 23.60 12.00 4.81
N SER A 19 22.71 11.76 3.84
CA SER A 19 21.69 12.71 3.38
C SER A 19 20.41 11.97 2.98
N PRO A 20 19.44 11.83 3.89
CA PRO A 20 18.26 11.01 3.64
C PRO A 20 17.16 11.74 2.85
N ASP A 21 17.42 12.87 2.19
CA ASP A 21 16.37 13.62 1.49
C ASP A 21 15.81 12.87 0.24
N LEU A 22 14.59 13.23 -0.18
CA LEU A 22 13.90 12.60 -1.31
C LEU A 22 14.72 12.64 -2.62
N ASN A 23 15.49 13.69 -2.87
CA ASN A 23 16.29 13.78 -4.09
C ASN A 23 17.45 12.79 -4.05
N THR A 24 18.10 12.63 -2.90
CA THR A 24 19.14 11.62 -2.69
C THR A 24 18.58 10.21 -2.88
N ILE A 25 17.40 9.92 -2.33
CA ILE A 25 16.71 8.63 -2.54
C ILE A 25 16.42 8.38 -4.02
N LEU A 26 15.85 9.36 -4.73
CA LEU A 26 15.56 9.24 -6.16
C LEU A 26 16.83 9.05 -6.99
N ALA A 27 17.94 9.68 -6.60
CA ALA A 27 19.23 9.49 -7.25
C ALA A 27 19.76 8.05 -7.09
N VAL A 28 19.64 7.47 -5.89
CA VAL A 28 20.02 6.06 -5.64
C VAL A 28 19.13 5.11 -6.42
N LEU A 29 17.81 5.30 -6.39
CA LEU A 29 16.87 4.45 -7.14
C LEU A 29 17.11 4.50 -8.66
N ARG A 30 17.43 5.67 -9.21
CA ARG A 30 17.85 5.82 -10.63
C ARG A 30 19.13 5.05 -10.92
N ARG A 31 20.11 5.10 -10.03
CA ARG A 31 21.37 4.35 -10.16
C ARG A 31 21.15 2.84 -10.13
N TRP A 32 20.18 2.36 -9.34
CA TRP A 32 19.72 0.97 -9.33
C TRP A 32 18.86 0.59 -10.55
N LYS A 33 18.69 1.52 -11.50
CA LYS A 33 17.93 1.36 -12.74
C LYS A 33 16.46 1.01 -12.51
N PHE A 34 15.86 1.51 -11.43
CA PHE A 34 14.43 1.38 -11.25
C PHE A 34 13.68 2.08 -12.39
N PRO A 35 12.60 1.48 -12.90
CA PRO A 35 11.78 2.15 -13.90
C PRO A 35 11.22 3.49 -13.40
N ASN A 36 11.01 4.44 -14.31
CA ASN A 36 10.49 5.78 -13.97
C ASN A 36 9.17 5.76 -13.18
N HIS A 37 8.29 4.80 -13.45
CA HIS A 37 7.04 4.65 -12.70
C HIS A 37 7.30 4.29 -11.23
N SER A 38 8.36 3.53 -10.92
CA SER A 38 8.72 3.17 -9.54
C SER A 38 9.22 4.38 -8.77
N LEU A 39 9.98 5.25 -9.45
CA LEU A 39 10.42 6.54 -8.92
C LEU A 39 9.22 7.47 -8.62
N GLN A 40 8.26 7.55 -9.55
CA GLN A 40 7.04 8.32 -9.35
C GLN A 40 6.21 7.77 -8.18
N CYS A 41 6.13 6.45 -8.02
CA CYS A 41 5.45 5.82 -6.90
C CYS A 41 6.15 6.08 -5.57
N ALA A 42 7.50 6.14 -5.55
CA ALA A 42 8.26 6.51 -4.37
C ALA A 42 7.94 7.95 -3.93
N THR A 43 7.95 8.91 -4.86
CA THR A 43 7.55 10.29 -4.59
C THR A 43 6.10 10.39 -4.12
N ALA A 44 5.17 9.67 -4.77
CA ALA A 44 3.76 9.68 -4.37
C ALA A 44 3.56 9.08 -2.98
N CYS A 45 4.25 7.98 -2.65
CA CYS A 45 4.22 7.40 -1.30
C CYS A 45 4.76 8.38 -0.27
N GLN A 46 5.89 9.03 -0.53
CA GLN A 46 6.45 10.02 0.38
C GLN A 46 5.45 11.15 0.68
N LEU A 47 4.85 11.74 -0.36
CA LEU A 47 3.85 12.80 -0.21
C LEU A 47 2.59 12.31 0.53
N LEU A 48 2.20 11.06 0.34
CA LEU A 48 1.06 10.46 1.03
C LEU A 48 1.37 10.16 2.50
N LEU A 49 2.56 9.64 2.81
CA LEU A 49 3.03 9.42 4.18
C LEU A 49 3.17 10.76 4.92
N GLU A 50 3.70 11.80 4.28
CA GLU A 50 3.74 13.17 4.81
C GLU A 50 2.33 13.72 5.06
N LYS A 51 1.38 13.45 4.15
CA LYS A 51 -0.02 13.84 4.34
C LYS A 51 -0.65 13.09 5.52
N LEU A 52 -0.43 11.79 5.65
CA LEU A 52 -0.92 11.00 6.78
C LEU A 52 -0.29 11.47 8.11
N ASN A 53 1.02 11.75 8.10
CA ASN A 53 1.77 12.30 9.23
C ASN A 53 1.34 13.71 9.62
N SER A 54 0.93 14.56 8.67
CA SER A 54 0.35 15.88 8.99
C SER A 54 -1.10 15.81 9.46
N THR A 55 -1.73 14.63 9.33
CA THR A 55 -3.09 14.36 9.82
C THR A 55 -3.06 13.70 11.21
N THR A 56 -2.00 13.86 12.01
CA THR A 56 -1.71 13.22 13.32
C THR A 56 -2.73 13.44 14.46
N HIS A 57 -3.99 13.77 14.14
CA HIS A 57 -5.13 13.70 15.05
C HIS A 57 -6.11 12.56 14.72
N LEU A 58 -5.80 11.69 13.76
CA LEU A 58 -6.63 10.53 13.44
C LEU A 58 -6.58 9.47 14.54
N SER A 59 -7.70 8.79 14.78
CA SER A 59 -7.72 7.61 15.64
C SER A 59 -6.90 6.48 15.00
N ALA A 60 -6.41 5.52 15.80
CA ALA A 60 -5.67 4.37 15.27
C ALA A 60 -6.47 3.57 14.22
N ALA A 61 -7.80 3.55 14.32
CA ALA A 61 -8.67 2.90 13.33
C ALA A 61 -8.70 3.67 12.00
N ASP A 62 -8.80 5.00 12.05
CA ASP A 62 -8.80 5.86 10.86
C ASP A 62 -7.45 5.84 10.14
N GLY A 63 -6.35 5.77 10.90
CA GLY A 63 -5.00 5.58 10.36
C GLY A 63 -4.89 4.30 9.55
N LYS A 64 -5.28 3.16 10.13
CA LYS A 64 -5.25 1.86 9.46
C LYS A 64 -6.14 1.80 8.22
N PHE A 65 -7.32 2.41 8.27
CA PHE A 65 -8.18 2.54 7.08
C PHE A 65 -7.47 3.29 5.95
N ALA A 66 -6.87 4.44 6.26
CA ALA A 66 -6.16 5.26 5.28
C ALA A 66 -4.96 4.51 4.67
N MET A 67 -4.28 3.68 5.46
CA MET A 67 -3.16 2.86 5.01
C MET A 67 -3.59 1.70 4.11
N ARG A 68 -4.69 1.00 4.42
CA ARG A 68 -5.25 -0.03 3.52
C ARG A 68 -5.71 0.57 2.20
N LYS A 69 -6.33 1.75 2.25
CA LYS A 69 -6.68 2.51 1.04
C LYS A 69 -5.44 2.87 0.22
N LEU A 70 -4.37 3.30 0.87
CA LEU A 70 -3.09 3.59 0.21
C LEU A 70 -2.52 2.34 -0.47
N LEU A 71 -2.47 1.20 0.23
CA LEU A 71 -2.06 -0.09 -0.32
C LEU A 71 -2.87 -0.48 -1.55
N PHE A 72 -4.18 -0.30 -1.51
CA PHE A 72 -5.07 -0.56 -2.64
C PHE A 72 -4.72 0.29 -3.87
N GLU A 73 -4.58 1.61 -3.71
CA GLU A 73 -4.24 2.51 -4.81
C GLU A 73 -2.83 2.25 -5.35
N LEU A 74 -1.86 1.98 -4.48
CA LEU A 74 -0.51 1.58 -4.87
C LEU A 74 -0.53 0.29 -5.69
N ASN A 75 -1.29 -0.71 -5.24
CA ASN A 75 -1.43 -1.96 -5.97
C ASN A 75 -2.08 -1.76 -7.35
N ARG A 76 -3.02 -0.81 -7.51
CA ARG A 76 -3.61 -0.50 -8.81
C ARG A 76 -2.62 0.10 -9.80
N VAL A 77 -1.70 0.94 -9.33
CA VAL A 77 -0.71 1.63 -10.17
C VAL A 77 0.53 0.78 -10.42
N LEU A 78 1.00 0.09 -9.38
CA LEU A 78 2.21 -0.72 -9.43
C LEU A 78 1.94 -2.12 -9.97
N ASP A 79 0.78 -2.69 -9.68
CA ASP A 79 0.37 -4.04 -10.07
C ASP A 79 1.46 -5.08 -9.71
N HIS A 80 1.98 -5.86 -10.65
CA HIS A 80 3.06 -6.83 -10.46
C HIS A 80 4.38 -6.24 -9.92
N ARG A 81 4.48 -4.92 -9.80
CA ARG A 81 5.66 -4.17 -9.34
C ARG A 81 5.54 -3.73 -7.90
N MET A 82 4.40 -4.01 -7.25
CA MET A 82 4.13 -3.68 -5.85
C MET A 82 5.19 -4.31 -4.92
N GLU A 83 5.52 -5.58 -5.15
CA GLU A 83 6.46 -6.31 -4.29
C GLU A 83 7.90 -5.77 -4.42
N PRO A 84 8.50 -5.65 -5.63
CA PRO A 84 9.80 -5.01 -5.78
C PRO A 84 9.85 -3.57 -5.23
N PHE A 85 8.75 -2.82 -5.38
CA PHE A 85 8.65 -1.46 -4.88
C PHE A 85 8.75 -1.44 -3.35
N LEU A 86 7.94 -2.24 -2.65
CA LEU A 86 7.90 -2.23 -1.19
C LEU A 86 9.17 -2.81 -0.56
N GLN A 87 9.80 -3.80 -1.18
CA GLN A 87 11.12 -4.29 -0.75
C GLN A 87 12.18 -3.18 -0.82
N SER A 88 12.21 -2.44 -1.93
CA SER A 88 13.15 -1.35 -2.11
C SER A 88 12.89 -0.21 -1.13
N TRP A 89 11.62 0.11 -0.91
CA TRP A 89 11.19 1.14 0.02
C TRP A 89 11.49 0.78 1.49
N SER A 90 11.28 -0.49 1.87
CA SER A 90 11.65 -1.02 3.18
C SER A 90 13.15 -0.87 3.44
N LEU A 91 13.99 -1.22 2.46
CA LEU A 91 15.43 -1.05 2.57
C LEU A 91 15.78 0.44 2.75
N ILE A 92 15.20 1.34 1.95
CA ILE A 92 15.47 2.77 2.07
C ILE A 92 15.17 3.29 3.47
N LEU A 93 13.99 2.96 4.03
CA LEU A 93 13.62 3.45 5.36
C LEU A 93 14.43 2.81 6.50
N GLU A 94 14.91 1.59 6.33
CA GLU A 94 15.84 0.97 7.30
C GLU A 94 17.15 1.77 7.44
N TYR A 95 17.61 2.42 6.36
CA TYR A 95 18.89 3.13 6.34
C TYR A 95 18.79 4.66 6.46
N CYS A 96 17.60 5.25 6.44
CA CYS A 96 17.39 6.70 6.52
C CYS A 96 16.82 7.12 7.89
N THR A 97 17.64 7.74 8.74
CA THR A 97 17.29 8.06 10.15
C THR A 97 16.44 9.32 10.34
N GLU A 98 16.36 10.23 9.37
CA GLU A 98 15.51 11.44 9.46
C GLU A 98 14.01 11.14 9.24
N PHE A 99 13.69 9.89 8.94
CA PHE A 99 12.35 9.44 8.58
C PHE A 99 11.72 8.55 9.66
N TRP A 100 12.09 8.69 10.94
CA TRP A 100 11.63 7.78 12.00
C TRP A 100 10.09 7.59 12.01
N LEU A 101 9.33 8.67 11.84
CA LEU A 101 7.86 8.63 11.80
C LEU A 101 7.35 7.88 10.57
N SER A 102 7.98 8.09 9.41
CA SER A 102 7.69 7.35 8.17
C SER A 102 8.16 5.90 8.21
N ALA A 103 9.17 5.55 9.00
CA ALA A 103 9.62 4.17 9.19
C ALA A 103 8.60 3.37 10.01
N GLU A 104 8.05 3.96 11.08
CA GLU A 104 6.94 3.36 11.84
C GLU A 104 5.68 3.21 10.98
N LEU A 105 5.33 4.26 10.21
CA LEU A 105 4.18 4.23 9.31
C LEU A 105 4.37 3.21 8.17
N LEU A 106 5.57 3.06 7.62
CA LEU A 106 5.84 2.02 6.64
C LEU A 106 5.77 0.63 7.27
N LYS A 107 6.32 0.45 8.47
CA LYS A 107 6.24 -0.82 9.17
C LYS A 107 4.78 -1.23 9.37
N GLU A 108 3.95 -0.31 9.85
CA GLU A 108 2.52 -0.56 9.98
C GLU A 108 1.87 -0.82 8.60
N LEU A 109 2.27 -0.13 7.52
CA LEU A 109 1.77 -0.41 6.17
C LEU A 109 2.17 -1.80 5.67
N LEU A 110 3.38 -2.26 6.00
CA LEU A 110 3.87 -3.60 5.66
C LEU A 110 3.16 -4.66 6.49
N ASP A 111 2.92 -4.43 7.78
CA ASP A 111 2.17 -5.33 8.67
C ASP A 111 0.72 -5.48 8.17
N LEU A 112 0.10 -4.37 7.75
CA LEU A 112 -1.25 -4.34 7.17
C LEU A 112 -1.36 -5.06 5.81
N ARG A 113 -0.26 -5.44 5.16
CA ARG A 113 -0.34 -6.27 3.94
C ARG A 113 -0.84 -7.67 4.20
N ALA A 114 -0.77 -8.15 5.44
CA ALA A 114 -1.42 -9.40 5.83
C ALA A 114 -2.94 -9.26 5.96
N ASP A 115 -3.45 -8.03 6.12
CA ASP A 115 -4.89 -7.76 6.20
C ASP A 115 -5.52 -7.64 4.80
N PRO A 116 -6.84 -7.85 4.66
CA PRO A 116 -7.51 -7.68 3.38
C PRO A 116 -7.46 -6.21 2.92
N TYR A 117 -6.83 -5.95 1.77
CA TYR A 117 -6.79 -4.63 1.18
C TYR A 117 -7.19 -4.59 -0.30
N LEU A 118 -7.34 -5.74 -0.96
CA LEU A 118 -7.77 -5.89 -2.35
C LEU A 118 -9.13 -6.56 -2.46
N ILE A 119 -9.80 -6.35 -3.59
CA ILE A 119 -11.09 -7.01 -3.90
C ILE A 119 -10.96 -8.53 -3.86
N LYS A 120 -9.83 -9.08 -4.32
CA LYS A 120 -9.56 -10.52 -4.30
C LYS A 120 -9.35 -11.09 -2.89
N ASP A 121 -9.11 -10.22 -1.90
CA ASP A 121 -8.91 -10.65 -0.51
C ASP A 121 -10.25 -10.79 0.23
N LEU A 122 -11.36 -10.32 -0.37
CA LEU A 122 -12.70 -10.51 0.18
C LEU A 122 -13.08 -11.99 0.22
N ALA A 123 -13.78 -12.39 1.28
CA ALA A 123 -14.37 -13.72 1.43
C ALA A 123 -15.56 -13.98 0.47
N VAL A 124 -15.96 -12.96 -0.29
CA VAL A 124 -16.93 -13.03 -1.38
C VAL A 124 -16.32 -12.50 -2.67
N ASN A 125 -16.83 -12.97 -3.81
CA ASN A 125 -16.37 -12.57 -5.13
C ASN A 125 -17.55 -12.19 -6.04
N GLY A 126 -17.26 -11.83 -7.29
CA GLY A 126 -18.29 -11.42 -8.24
C GLY A 126 -19.38 -12.47 -8.49
N LYS A 127 -19.06 -13.76 -8.44
CA LYS A 127 -20.05 -14.85 -8.60
C LYS A 127 -21.08 -14.84 -7.48
N ASP A 128 -20.64 -14.62 -6.25
CA ASP A 128 -21.53 -14.57 -5.08
C ASP A 128 -22.53 -13.40 -5.19
N LEU A 129 -22.07 -12.26 -5.71
CA LEU A 129 -22.92 -11.10 -5.96
C LEU A 129 -23.91 -11.34 -7.11
N LEU A 130 -23.49 -12.03 -8.17
CA LEU A 130 -24.37 -12.43 -9.27
C LEU A 130 -25.48 -13.36 -8.78
N GLU A 131 -25.16 -14.33 -7.92
CA GLU A 131 -26.13 -15.23 -7.28
C GLU A 131 -27.09 -14.48 -6.35
N ALA A 132 -26.61 -13.40 -5.70
CA ALA A 132 -27.44 -12.49 -4.93
C ALA A 132 -28.25 -11.50 -5.79
N GLY A 133 -28.17 -11.58 -7.13
CA GLY A 133 -28.97 -10.77 -8.06
C GLY A 133 -28.36 -9.42 -8.45
N ILE A 134 -27.13 -9.11 -8.04
CA ILE A 134 -26.40 -7.90 -8.48
C ILE A 134 -25.72 -8.19 -9.81
N ASN A 135 -25.88 -7.29 -10.79
CA ASN A 135 -25.40 -7.52 -12.15
C ASN A 135 -24.59 -6.35 -12.72
N GLY A 136 -23.71 -6.66 -13.67
CA GLY A 136 -22.96 -5.67 -14.44
C GLY A 136 -22.05 -4.78 -13.58
N LYS A 137 -22.05 -3.48 -13.86
CA LYS A 137 -21.19 -2.49 -13.16
C LYS A 137 -21.42 -2.46 -11.64
N ALA A 138 -22.65 -2.73 -11.20
CA ALA A 138 -23.01 -2.71 -9.78
C ALA A 138 -22.25 -3.78 -8.96
N VAL A 139 -21.78 -4.86 -9.58
CA VAL A 139 -20.95 -5.89 -8.91
C VAL A 139 -19.65 -5.27 -8.39
N GLY A 140 -18.93 -4.55 -9.26
CA GLY A 140 -17.66 -3.92 -8.88
C GLY A 140 -17.84 -2.82 -7.84
N GLU A 141 -18.90 -2.00 -7.98
CA GLU A 141 -19.24 -0.94 -7.03
C GLU A 141 -19.57 -1.51 -5.64
N LYS A 142 -20.34 -2.62 -5.59
CA LYS A 142 -20.68 -3.27 -4.32
C LYS A 142 -19.47 -3.98 -3.70
N LEU A 143 -18.64 -4.68 -4.48
CA LEU A 143 -17.39 -5.26 -3.96
C LEU A 143 -16.47 -4.18 -3.37
N GLN A 144 -16.38 -3.01 -4.01
CA GLN A 144 -15.60 -1.89 -3.47
C GLN A 144 -16.17 -1.37 -2.15
N SER A 145 -17.50 -1.28 -2.03
CA SER A 145 -18.16 -0.88 -0.78
C SER A 145 -17.93 -1.89 0.35
N LEU A 146 -18.02 -3.18 0.06
CA LEU A 146 -17.71 -4.24 1.03
C LEU A 146 -16.25 -4.18 1.47
N LEU A 147 -15.33 -3.96 0.54
CA LEU A 147 -13.91 -3.80 0.84
C LEU A 147 -13.63 -2.62 1.77
N GLN A 148 -14.29 -1.48 1.56
CA GLN A 148 -14.17 -0.34 2.47
C GLN A 148 -14.67 -0.66 3.89
N MET A 149 -15.73 -1.46 4.02
CA MET A 149 -16.21 -1.92 5.34
C MET A 149 -15.18 -2.83 6.02
N VAL A 150 -14.56 -3.73 5.26
CA VAL A 150 -13.48 -4.61 5.75
C VAL A 150 -12.22 -3.82 6.11
N TRP A 151 -11.92 -2.71 5.42
CA TRP A 151 -10.82 -1.84 5.79
C TRP A 151 -11.01 -1.19 7.17
N THR A 152 -12.25 -0.94 7.59
CA THR A 152 -12.55 -0.44 8.93
C THR A 152 -12.37 -1.53 9.98
N ASP A 153 -12.79 -2.76 9.68
CA ASP A 153 -12.72 -3.90 10.59
C ASP A 153 -12.43 -5.20 9.81
N PRO A 154 -11.15 -5.64 9.75
CA PRO A 154 -10.74 -6.84 9.00
C PRO A 154 -11.45 -8.12 9.44
N THR A 155 -11.91 -8.19 10.69
CA THR A 155 -12.59 -9.39 11.24
C THR A 155 -13.94 -9.64 10.58
N ARG A 156 -14.50 -8.61 9.93
CA ARG A 156 -15.74 -8.69 9.14
C ARG A 156 -15.55 -9.31 7.76
N ASN A 157 -14.33 -9.69 7.38
CA ASN A 157 -14.08 -10.42 6.15
C ASN A 157 -14.53 -11.89 6.25
N ASN A 158 -15.82 -12.08 6.51
CA ASN A 158 -16.48 -13.36 6.67
C ASN A 158 -17.59 -13.45 5.61
N ARG A 159 -17.65 -14.58 4.91
CA ARG A 159 -18.57 -14.78 3.79
C ARG A 159 -20.03 -14.52 4.16
N ASP A 160 -20.52 -15.10 5.25
CA ASP A 160 -21.93 -14.98 5.67
C ASP A 160 -22.26 -13.55 6.08
N PHE A 161 -21.35 -12.90 6.80
CA PHE A 161 -21.49 -11.49 7.16
C PHE A 161 -21.56 -10.62 5.89
N LEU A 162 -20.62 -10.77 4.96
CA LEU A 162 -20.59 -9.95 3.74
C LEU A 162 -21.82 -10.19 2.83
N LEU A 163 -22.30 -11.43 2.73
CA LEU A 163 -23.55 -11.75 2.03
C LEU A 163 -24.77 -11.10 2.71
N SER A 164 -24.80 -11.05 4.04
CA SER A 164 -25.88 -10.34 4.75
C SER A 164 -25.90 -8.84 4.42
N GLN A 165 -24.74 -8.21 4.22
CA GLN A 165 -24.62 -6.80 3.83
C GLN A 165 -24.99 -6.54 2.36
N ILE A 166 -25.02 -7.58 1.53
CA ILE A 166 -25.49 -7.50 0.14
C ILE A 166 -27.03 -7.48 0.09
N ASN A 167 -27.67 -8.30 0.92
CA ASN A 167 -29.11 -8.52 0.90
C ASN A 167 -29.92 -7.48 1.71
N GLN A 168 -29.27 -6.69 2.55
CA GLN A 168 -29.91 -5.56 3.21
C GLN A 168 -30.12 -4.41 2.20
N LYS A 169 -31.39 -4.11 1.90
CA LYS A 169 -31.83 -2.99 1.07
C LYS A 169 -31.78 -1.67 1.83
#